data_AF-A0A832B6C6-F1
#
_entry.id   AF-A0A832B6C6-F1
#
_cell.length_a   1.000
_cell.length_b   1.000
_cell.length_c   1.000
_cell.angle_alpha   90.00
_cell.angle_beta   90.00
_cell.angle_gamma   90.00
#
_symmetry.space_group_name_H-M   'P 1'
#
loop_
_entity.id
_entity.type
_entity.pdbx_description
1 polymer ?
#
loop_
_entity_poly.entity_id
_entity_poly.type
_entity_poly.pdbx_seq_one_letter_code
_entity_poly.pdbx_strand_id
1 'polypeptide(L)'
;MKRPANIEKEVEQTLASIDSIQRAKSNPFLYTRIMASLNEEEDKSWLSIFNRPVIALATVLVVIIMNALVLFESSGNQTNPALQEDEQIFAKEYSYPQTTADRFYTENEEQP
;
A
#
# COMPACT_ATOMS: atom_id res chain seq x y z
N MET A 1 15.49 -50.77 -61.24
CA MET A 1 15.15 -50.55 -59.81
C MET A 1 16.43 -50.31 -59.04
N LYS A 2 16.64 -49.13 -58.46
CA LYS A 2 17.86 -48.82 -57.70
C LYS A 2 17.53 -48.83 -56.19
N ARG A 3 18.43 -49.45 -55.42
CA ARG A 3 18.80 -49.18 -54.00
C ARG A 3 18.14 -50.01 -52.88
N PRO A 4 18.76 -51.14 -52.50
CA PRO A 4 18.84 -51.60 -51.10
C PRO A 4 20.09 -51.06 -50.38
N ALA A 5 21.17 -50.75 -51.10
CA ALA A 5 22.48 -50.35 -50.54
C ALA A 5 22.52 -48.97 -49.85
N ASN A 6 21.43 -48.20 -49.87
CA ASN A 6 21.40 -46.86 -49.25
C ASN A 6 20.89 -46.90 -47.81
N ILE A 7 20.06 -47.90 -47.47
CA ILE A 7 19.47 -48.03 -46.13
C ILE A 7 20.53 -48.43 -45.12
N GLU A 8 21.40 -49.39 -45.45
CA GLU A 8 22.51 -49.80 -44.57
C GLU A 8 23.43 -48.60 -44.27
N LYS A 9 23.73 -47.78 -45.27
CA LYS A 9 24.54 -46.58 -45.09
C LYS A 9 23.85 -45.53 -44.21
N GLU A 10 22.56 -45.32 -44.38
CA GLU A 10 21.77 -44.40 -43.54
C GLU A 10 21.64 -44.91 -42.09
N VAL A 11 21.52 -46.23 -41.89
CA VAL A 11 21.52 -46.88 -40.58
C VAL A 11 22.87 -46.72 -39.89
N GLU A 12 23.97 -47.00 -40.59
CA GLU A 12 25.35 -46.83 -40.10
C GLU A 12 25.62 -45.37 -39.70
N GLN A 13 25.17 -44.43 -40.54
CA GLN A 13 25.33 -42.99 -40.29
C GLN A 13 24.51 -42.52 -39.08
N THR A 14 23.33 -43.09 -38.88
CA THR A 14 22.48 -42.78 -37.71
C THR A 14 23.11 -43.32 -36.42
N LEU A 15 23.60 -44.57 -36.44
CA LEU A 15 24.31 -45.16 -35.30
C LEU A 15 25.58 -44.38 -34.95
N ALA A 16 26.35 -43.97 -35.96
CA ALA A 16 27.54 -43.14 -35.76
C ALA A 16 27.22 -41.76 -35.16
N SER A 17 26.07 -41.18 -35.49
CA SER A 17 25.63 -39.89 -34.92
C SER A 17 25.32 -39.98 -33.43
N ILE A 18 24.78 -41.11 -32.97
CA ILE A 18 24.45 -41.33 -31.56
C ILE A 18 25.73 -41.58 -30.76
N ASP A 19 26.69 -42.30 -31.33
CA ASP A 19 27.98 -42.57 -30.67
C ASP A 19 28.82 -41.29 -30.51
N SER A 20 28.61 -40.30 -31.39
CA SER A 20 29.23 -38.97 -31.30
C SER A 20 28.59 -38.05 -30.25
N ILE A 21 27.47 -38.44 -29.62
CA ILE A 21 26.82 -37.66 -28.57
C ILE A 21 27.68 -37.74 -27.30
N GLN A 22 28.62 -36.81 -27.19
CA GLN A 22 29.30 -36.54 -25.95
C GLN A 22 28.35 -35.82 -25.00
N ARG A 23 28.35 -36.25 -23.74
CA ARG A 23 27.59 -35.60 -22.67
C ARG A 23 27.99 -34.12 -22.62
N ALA A 24 27.08 -33.23 -23.01
CA ALA A 24 27.31 -31.79 -22.94
C ALA A 24 27.67 -31.43 -21.50
N LYS A 25 28.91 -31.00 -21.28
CA LYS A 25 29.37 -30.57 -19.96
C LYS A 25 28.60 -29.28 -19.66
N SER A 26 27.74 -29.32 -18.65
CA SER A 26 27.05 -28.12 -18.14
C SER A 26 28.06 -27.00 -18.00
N ASN A 27 27.79 -25.84 -18.61
CA ASN A 27 28.66 -24.67 -18.46
C ASN A 27 28.64 -24.27 -16.97
N PRO A 28 29.80 -24.27 -16.29
CA PRO A 28 29.89 -24.13 -14.83
C PRO A 28 29.39 -22.77 -14.32
N PHE A 29 29.17 -21.80 -15.21
CA PHE A 29 28.70 -20.46 -14.86
C PHE A 29 27.25 -20.18 -15.25
N LEU A 30 26.50 -21.17 -15.76
CA LEU A 30 25.08 -20.98 -16.10
C LEU A 30 24.27 -20.60 -14.87
N TYR A 31 24.54 -21.26 -13.74
CA TYR A 31 23.89 -20.96 -12.47
C TYR A 31 24.11 -19.49 -12.07
N THR A 32 25.36 -19.03 -12.12
CA THR A 32 25.72 -17.65 -11.79
C THR A 32 25.07 -16.64 -12.73
N ARG A 33 25.02 -16.93 -14.03
CA ARG A 33 24.42 -16.03 -15.01
C ARG A 33 22.90 -15.92 -14.85
N ILE A 34 22.23 -17.03 -14.59
CA ILE A 34 20.78 -17.06 -14.31
C ILE A 34 20.48 -16.32 -13.01
N MET A 35 21.29 -16.54 -11.96
CA MET A 35 21.12 -15.86 -10.68
C MET A 35 21.37 -14.35 -10.79
N ALA A 36 22.35 -13.92 -11.59
CA ALA A 36 22.62 -12.51 -11.84
C ALA A 36 21.44 -11.82 -12.55
N SER A 37 20.85 -12.47 -13.57
CA SER A 37 19.68 -11.90 -14.25
C SER A 37 18.43 -11.83 -13.37
N LEU A 38 18.26 -12.77 -12.43
CA LEU A 38 17.15 -12.74 -11.47
C LEU A 38 17.35 -11.63 -10.43
N ASN A 39 18.57 -11.46 -9.92
CA ASN A 39 18.89 -10.44 -8.93
C ASN A 39 18.86 -9.01 -9.52
N GLU A 40 19.20 -8.83 -10.80
CA GLU A 40 19.04 -7.54 -11.49
C GLU A 40 17.58 -7.06 -11.52
N GLU A 41 16.61 -7.96 -11.51
CA GLU A 41 15.18 -7.61 -11.45
C GLU A 41 14.67 -7.33 -10.03
N GLU A 42 15.34 -7.87 -9.01
CA GLU A 42 15.06 -7.59 -7.58
C GLU A 42 15.61 -6.23 -7.13
N ASP A 43 16.60 -5.68 -7.84
CA ASP A 43 17.08 -4.30 -7.68
C ASP A 43 16.07 -3.28 -8.25
N LYS A 44 14.80 -3.42 -7.87
CA LYS A 44 13.79 -2.34 -7.88
C LYS A 44 14.19 -1.27 -6.86
N SER A 45 15.25 -0.55 -7.22
CA SER A 45 15.92 0.52 -6.49
C SER A 45 14.98 1.65 -6.05
N TRP A 46 13.79 1.77 -6.67
CA TRP A 46 12.77 2.75 -6.26
C TRP A 46 12.18 2.48 -4.87
N LEU A 47 12.10 1.22 -4.42
CA LEU A 47 11.60 0.89 -3.07
C LEU A 47 12.67 1.10 -1.98
N SER A 48 13.95 0.99 -2.33
CA SER A 48 15.08 1.25 -1.42
C SER A 48 15.15 2.71 -0.98
N ILE A 49 14.62 3.64 -1.80
CA ILE A 49 14.53 5.06 -1.46
C ILE A 49 13.58 5.25 -0.27
N PHE A 50 12.46 4.52 -0.20
CA PHE A 50 11.50 4.63 0.91
C PHE A 50 11.99 4.02 2.23
N ASN A 51 12.97 3.11 2.20
CA ASN A 51 13.57 2.53 3.41
C ASN A 51 14.62 3.43 4.07
N ARG A 52 14.88 4.64 3.55
CA ARG A 52 15.77 5.59 4.22
C ARG A 52 15.02 6.25 5.39
N PRO A 53 15.50 6.13 6.64
CA PRO A 53 14.82 6.71 7.81
C PRO A 53 14.64 8.23 7.71
N VAL A 54 15.48 8.90 6.92
CA VAL A 54 15.38 10.33 6.59
C VAL A 54 14.07 10.66 5.85
N ILE A 55 13.62 9.79 4.94
CA ILE A 55 12.40 10.03 4.17
C ILE A 55 11.15 9.84 5.03
N ALA A 56 11.15 8.84 5.91
CA ALA A 56 10.07 8.67 6.90
C ALA A 56 9.97 9.85 7.87
N LEU A 57 11.11 10.41 8.31
CA LEU A 57 11.11 11.61 9.15
C LEU A 57 10.60 12.84 8.39
N ALA A 58 10.99 12.99 7.13
CA ALA A 58 10.56 14.10 6.28
C ALA A 58 9.05 14.06 6.02
N THR A 59 8.47 12.89 5.74
CA THR A 59 7.01 12.77 5.53
C THR A 59 6.23 13.11 6.80
N VAL A 60 6.67 12.64 7.97
CA VAL A 60 6.07 13.00 9.26
C VAL A 60 6.14 14.51 9.50
N LEU A 61 7.30 15.13 9.26
CA LEU A 61 7.45 16.59 9.39
C LEU A 61 6.53 17.36 8.45
N VAL A 62 6.39 16.93 7.19
CA VAL A 62 5.48 17.55 6.21
C VAL A 62 4.04 17.48 6.70
N VAL A 63 3.59 16.34 7.21
CA VAL A 63 2.23 16.17 7.76
C VAL A 63 2.00 17.11 8.96
N ILE A 64 2.99 17.25 9.85
CA ILE A 64 2.91 18.16 11.00
C ILE A 64 2.80 19.62 10.53
N ILE A 65 3.64 20.04 9.59
CA ILE A 65 3.64 21.41 9.05
C ILE A 65 2.32 21.70 8.34
N MET A 66 1.82 20.77 7.53
CA MET A 66 0.54 20.89 6.84
C MET A 66 -0.60 21.13 7.83
N ASN A 67 -0.69 20.31 8.88
CA ASN A 67 -1.70 20.47 9.92
C ASN A 67 -1.54 21.79 10.69
N ALA A 68 -0.31 22.17 11.01
CA ALA A 68 -0.04 23.44 11.69
C ALA A 68 -0.49 24.64 10.84
N LEU A 69 -0.21 24.64 9.53
CA LEU A 69 -0.66 25.69 8.61
C LEU A 69 -2.18 25.79 8.54
N VAL A 70 -2.88 24.66 8.45
CA VAL A 70 -4.35 24.62 8.48
C VAL A 70 -4.90 25.23 9.77
N LEU A 71 -4.27 24.94 10.93
CA LEU A 71 -4.68 25.53 12.20
C LEU A 71 -4.38 27.04 12.28
N PHE A 72 -3.25 27.51 11.73
CA PHE A 72 -2.92 28.93 11.69
C PHE A 72 -3.87 29.72 10.77
N GLU A 73 -4.22 29.18 9.61
CA GLU A 73 -5.22 29.79 8.71
C GLU A 73 -6.62 29.77 9.34
N SER A 74 -6.99 28.67 10.00
CA SER A 74 -8.25 28.56 10.72
C SER A 74 -8.34 29.46 11.96
N SER A 75 -7.20 29.86 12.55
CA SER A 75 -7.18 30.77 13.71
C SER A 75 -7.37 32.23 13.30
N GLY A 76 -7.16 32.57 12.02
CA GLY A 76 -7.36 33.91 11.47
C GLY A 76 -8.76 34.17 10.91
N ASN A 77 -9.49 33.12 10.56
CA ASN A 77 -10.86 33.23 10.07
C ASN A 77 -11.84 33.06 11.21
N GLN A 78 -12.50 34.17 11.49
CA GLN A 78 -13.61 34.29 12.41
C GLN A 78 -14.58 33.12 12.20
N THR A 79 -14.89 32.48 13.31
CA THR A 79 -15.98 31.51 13.45
C THR A 79 -17.12 31.82 12.50
N ASN A 80 -17.33 30.93 11.55
CA ASN A 80 -18.41 31.02 10.58
C ASN A 80 -19.72 31.01 11.38
N PRO A 81 -20.52 32.09 11.40
CA PRO A 81 -21.70 32.17 12.26
C PRO A 81 -22.70 31.04 11.98
N ALA A 82 -22.73 30.52 10.75
CA ALA A 82 -23.53 29.36 10.38
C ALA A 82 -23.12 28.05 11.10
N LEU A 83 -21.83 27.84 11.39
CA LEU A 83 -21.36 26.66 12.12
C LEU A 83 -21.56 26.79 13.63
N GLN A 84 -21.48 28.02 14.14
CA GLN A 84 -21.68 28.32 15.56
C GLN A 84 -23.16 28.26 15.96
N GLU A 85 -24.07 28.63 15.05
CA GLU A 85 -25.51 28.46 15.22
C GLU A 85 -25.88 26.97 15.26
N ASP A 86 -25.34 26.14 14.37
CA ASP A 86 -25.58 24.69 14.38
C ASP A 86 -25.13 24.05 15.70
N GLU A 87 -23.91 24.33 16.18
CA GLU A 87 -23.42 23.80 17.47
C GLU A 87 -24.29 24.25 18.66
N GLN A 88 -24.76 25.51 18.66
CA GLN A 88 -25.65 26.03 19.70
C GLN A 88 -27.06 25.44 19.63
N ILE A 89 -27.57 25.13 18.43
CA ILE A 89 -28.87 24.46 18.24
C ILE A 89 -28.80 23.02 18.74
N PHE A 90 -27.74 22.27 18.40
CA PHE A 90 -27.53 20.92 18.94
C PHE A 90 -27.40 20.95 20.47
N ALA A 91 -26.61 21.86 21.03
CA ALA A 91 -26.48 21.98 22.48
C ALA A 91 -27.81 22.31 23.19
N LYS A 92 -28.65 23.16 22.58
CA LYS A 92 -29.99 23.47 23.09
C LYS A 92 -30.95 22.28 23.01
N GLU A 93 -30.87 21.46 21.97
CA GLU A 93 -31.75 20.30 21.79
C GLU A 93 -31.41 19.13 22.74
N TYR A 94 -30.14 18.94 23.09
CA TYR A 94 -29.73 17.97 24.11
C TYR A 94 -29.80 18.50 25.55
N SER A 95 -30.01 19.81 25.74
CA SER A 95 -30.31 20.36 27.05
C SER A 95 -31.72 19.94 27.44
N TYR A 96 -31.80 18.90 28.28
CA TYR A 96 -33.06 18.46 28.88
C TYR A 96 -33.72 19.66 29.57
N PRO A 97 -34.99 20.00 29.30
CA PRO A 97 -35.66 21.09 30.00
C PRO A 97 -35.79 20.71 31.48
N GLN A 98 -34.87 21.22 32.31
CA GLN A 98 -34.93 21.12 33.77
C GLN A 98 -36.17 21.83 34.35
N THR A 99 -36.93 22.56 33.52
CA THR A 99 -38.07 23.39 33.93
C THR A 99 -39.36 22.63 34.20
N THR A 100 -39.43 21.32 33.96
CA THR A 100 -40.61 20.52 34.37
C THR A 100 -40.47 19.91 35.75
N ALA A 101 -39.26 19.75 36.31
CA ALA A 101 -39.09 19.18 37.65
C ALA A 101 -39.49 20.15 38.77
N ASP A 102 -39.26 21.46 38.61
CA ASP A 102 -39.61 22.46 39.63
C ASP A 102 -41.12 22.66 39.81
N ARG A 103 -41.93 22.46 38.76
CA ARG A 103 -43.37 22.72 38.80
C ARG A 103 -44.16 21.71 39.65
N PHE A 104 -43.63 20.51 39.87
CA PHE A 104 -44.32 19.48 40.66
C PHE A 104 -44.10 19.62 42.17
N TYR A 105 -43.04 20.32 42.59
CA TYR A 105 -42.77 20.58 44.01
C TYR A 105 -43.43 21.86 44.50
N THR A 106 -43.71 22.83 43.63
CA THR A 106 -44.33 24.11 44.02
C THR A 106 -45.86 24.06 44.14
N GLU A 107 -46.54 23.11 43.49
CA GLU A 107 -48.03 23.06 43.51
C GLU A 107 -48.60 22.39 44.78
N ASN A 108 -47.76 21.74 45.59
CA ASN A 108 -48.19 21.07 46.81
C ASN A 108 -47.98 21.88 48.11
N GLU A 109 -47.40 23.08 48.04
CA GLU A 109 -47.20 23.95 49.23
C GLU A 109 -48.17 25.14 49.31
N GLU A 110 -49.07 25.30 48.34
CA GLU A 110 -50.06 26.38 48.36
C GLU A 110 -51.51 25.85 48.39
N GLN A 111 -51.94 25.26 49.51
CA GLN A 111 -53.34 25.37 49.95
C GLN A 111 -53.43 25.55 51.48
N PRO A 112 -54.22 26.53 51.97
CA PRO A 112 -54.34 26.88 53.39
C PRO A 112 -55.04 25.83 54.26
#